data_AF-A0A6P0TRZ5-F1
#
_entry.id   AF-A0A6P0TRZ5-F1
#
_cell.length_a   1.000
_cell.length_b   1.000
_cell.length_c   1.000
_cell.angle_alpha   90.00
_cell.angle_beta   90.00
_cell.angle_gamma   90.00
#
_symmetry.space_group_name_H-M   'P 1'
#
loop_
_entity.id
_entity.type
_entity.pdbx_description
1 polymer ?
#
loop_
_entity_poly.entity_id
_entity_poly.type
_entity_poly.pdbx_seq_one_letter_code
_entity_poly.pdbx_strand_id
1 'polypeptide(L)' 'MLFDPEKPTRLDTDTTVPTGERQDAQRQCRAKAESWQQQGIVVRYLGVRRNRSGKSHQCIFEYEIDHEDNRDEPN' A
#
# COMPACT_ATOMS: atom_id res chain seq x y z
N MET A 1 6.46 -15.18 -10.02
CA MET A 1 6.46 -13.72 -9.73
C MET A 1 5.41 -13.49 -8.65
N LEU A 2 5.58 -12.49 -7.77
CA LEU A 2 4.63 -12.28 -6.66
C LEU A 2 3.28 -11.73 -7.15
N PHE A 3 3.27 -11.02 -8.29
CA PHE A 3 2.09 -10.48 -8.96
C PHE A 3 1.78 -11.32 -10.21
N ASP A 4 0.50 -11.56 -10.43
CA ASP A 4 -0.08 -12.05 -11.67
C ASP A 4 -0.11 -10.89 -12.69
N PRO A 5 0.60 -10.99 -13.82
CA PRO A 5 0.66 -9.93 -14.83
C PRO A 5 -0.70 -9.67 -15.52
N GLU A 6 -1.65 -10.56 -15.33
CA GLU A 6 -3.02 -10.48 -15.86
C GLU A 6 -3.99 -9.81 -14.89
N LYS A 7 -3.62 -9.63 -13.62
CA LYS A 7 -4.46 -8.96 -12.62
C LYS A 7 -4.15 -7.46 -12.57
N PRO A 8 -5.18 -6.60 -12.48
CA PRO A 8 -4.94 -5.19 -12.26
C PRO A 8 -4.30 -4.97 -10.88
N THR A 9 -3.38 -4.01 -10.82
CA THR A 9 -2.80 -3.54 -9.56
C THR A 9 -3.32 -2.15 -9.23
N ARG A 10 -3.45 -1.87 -7.94
CA ARG A 10 -3.83 -0.54 -7.43
C ARG A 10 -2.75 -0.03 -6.49
N LEU A 11 -2.48 1.27 -6.57
CA LEU A 11 -1.62 1.96 -5.63
C LEU A 11 -2.44 2.40 -4.40
N ASP A 12 -2.06 1.93 -3.21
CA ASP A 12 -2.49 2.53 -1.95
C ASP A 12 -1.51 3.63 -1.56
N THR A 13 -2.06 4.82 -1.34
CA THR A 13 -1.34 5.94 -0.74
C THR A 13 -2.13 6.53 0.44
N ASP A 14 -3.16 5.86 0.93
CA ASP A 14 -3.95 6.35 2.05
C ASP A 14 -3.21 6.16 3.37
N THR A 15 -2.41 5.09 3.47
CA THR A 15 -1.62 4.83 4.66
C THR A 15 -0.57 5.91 4.90
N THR A 16 -0.65 6.58 6.05
CA THR A 16 0.36 7.53 6.54
C THR A 16 0.94 7.09 7.87
N VAL A 17 2.24 7.33 8.05
CA VAL A 17 2.97 7.06 9.29
C VAL A 17 3.41 8.39 9.92
N PRO A 18 3.09 8.65 11.21
CA PRO A 18 3.34 9.92 11.87
C PRO A 18 4.79 10.03 12.38
N THR A 19 5.75 9.89 11.46
CA THR A 19 7.17 10.03 11.77
C THR A 19 7.83 11.03 10.82
N GLY A 20 8.74 11.85 11.37
CA GLY A 20 9.59 12.77 10.61
C GLY A 20 10.84 12.09 10.05
N GLU A 21 11.20 10.92 10.58
CA GLU A 21 12.36 10.14 10.17
C GLU A 21 11.98 9.22 9.01
N ARG A 22 12.67 9.38 7.86
CA ARG A 22 12.39 8.57 6.68
C ARG A 22 12.61 7.08 6.95
N GLN A 23 13.66 6.71 7.68
CA GLN A 23 13.99 5.30 7.93
C GLN A 23 12.92 4.60 8.78
N ASP A 24 12.44 5.27 9.83
CA ASP A 24 11.31 4.79 10.62
C ASP A 24 10.04 4.64 9.77
N ALA A 25 9.78 5.61 8.90
CA ALA A 25 8.63 5.53 8.00
C ALA A 25 8.73 4.28 7.12
N GLN A 26 9.88 4.04 6.51
CA GLN A 26 10.11 2.88 5.65
C GLN A 26 9.93 1.56 6.42
N ARG A 27 10.44 1.48 7.66
CA ARG A 27 10.29 0.29 8.50
C ARG A 27 8.83 0.01 8.83
N GLN A 28 8.08 1.04 9.25
CA GLN A 28 6.66 0.92 9.59
C GLN A 28 5.81 0.54 8.37
N CYS A 29 6.03 1.19 7.23
CA CYS A 29 5.31 0.86 5.99
C CYS A 29 5.61 -0.58 5.55
N ARG A 30 6.89 -1.00 5.60
CA ARG A 30 7.29 -2.36 5.24
C ARG A 30 6.63 -3.41 6.15
N ALA A 31 6.66 -3.20 7.46
CA ALA A 31 5.99 -4.10 8.41
C ALA A 31 4.48 -4.21 8.15
N LYS A 32 3.84 -3.12 7.70
CA LYS A 32 2.43 -3.13 7.31
C LYS A 32 2.19 -3.95 6.05
N ALA A 33 3.04 -3.80 5.03
CA ALA A 33 2.97 -4.63 3.82
C ALA A 33 3.17 -6.12 4.15
N GLU A 34 4.13 -6.45 5.04
CA GLU A 34 4.34 -7.83 5.51
C GLU A 34 3.10 -8.37 6.25
N SER A 35 2.44 -7.54 7.06
CA SER A 35 1.19 -7.93 7.73
C SER A 35 0.05 -8.21 6.74
N TRP A 36 -0.08 -7.41 5.69
CA TRP A 36 -1.05 -7.64 4.62
C TRP A 36 -0.73 -8.91 3.82
N GLN A 37 0.55 -9.19 3.56
CA GLN A 37 0.98 -10.46 2.95
C GLN A 37 0.61 -11.66 3.83
N GLN A 38 0.73 -11.54 5.15
CA GLN A 38 0.31 -12.59 6.08
C GLN A 38 -1.22 -12.80 6.10
N GLN A 39 -1.99 -11.77 5.74
CA GLN A 39 -3.45 -11.87 5.59
C GLN A 39 -3.88 -12.43 4.22
N GLY A 40 -2.93 -12.76 3.35
CA GLY A 40 -3.19 -13.26 1.99
C GLY A 40 -3.39 -12.16 0.94
N ILE A 41 -3.13 -10.89 1.29
CA ILE A 41 -3.19 -9.78 0.33
C ILE A 41 -1.87 -9.74 -0.43
N VAL A 42 -1.93 -9.84 -1.76
CA VAL A 42 -0.74 -9.66 -2.59
C VAL A 42 -0.40 -8.18 -2.65
N VAL A 43 0.59 -7.77 -1.86
CA VAL A 43 1.05 -6.38 -1.79
C VAL A 43 2.57 -6.28 -1.91
N ARG A 44 3.01 -5.16 -2.46
CA ARG A 44 4.40 -4.72 -2.58
C ARG A 44 4.55 -3.33 -2.04
N TYR A 45 5.53 -3.17 -1.17
CA TYR A 45 5.95 -1.87 -0.72
C TYR A 45 6.89 -1.22 -1.76
N LEU A 46 6.53 -0.03 -2.24
CA LEU A 46 7.29 0.73 -3.23
C LEU A 46 8.15 1.83 -2.60
N GLY A 47 7.70 2.41 -1.49
CA GLY A 47 8.44 3.48 -0.83
C GLY A 47 7.61 4.34 0.09
N VAL A 48 8.21 5.45 0.52
CA VAL A 48 7.53 6.49 1.29
C VAL A 48 7.71 7.85 0.64
N ARG A 49 6.66 8.68 0.72
CA ARG A 49 6.65 10.06 0.29
C ARG A 49 6.45 10.97 1.49
N ARG A 50 7.27 12.00 1.65
CA ARG A 50 7.08 12.97 2.72
C ARG A 50 5.78 13.75 2.50
N ASN A 51 4.94 13.84 3.54
CA ASN A 51 3.73 14.65 3.48
C ASN A 51 4.08 16.15 3.55
N ARG A 52 3.24 17.04 3.01
CA ARG A 52 3.45 18.50 2.97
C ARG A 52 3.72 19.09 4.36
N SER A 53 3.11 18.53 5.40
CA SER A 53 3.33 18.96 6.79
C SER A 53 4.72 18.64 7.34
N GLY A 54 5.50 17.80 6.65
CA GLY A 54 6.87 17.44 7.03
C GLY A 54 7.02 16.56 8.28
N LYS A 55 5.91 16.32 9.00
CA LYS A 55 5.82 15.53 10.25
C LYS A 55 5.33 14.09 10.04
N SER A 56 4.99 13.73 8.81
CA SER A 56 4.52 12.39 8.46
C SER A 56 4.99 12.00 7.07
N HIS A 57 4.96 10.70 6.83
CA HIS A 57 5.26 10.10 5.53
C HIS A 57 4.08 9.26 5.08
N GLN A 58 3.73 9.40 3.81
CA GLN A 58 2.76 8.57 3.12
C GLN A 58 3.46 7.31 2.63
N CYS A 59 2.94 6.14 2.99
CA CYS A 59 3.40 4.87 2.44
C CYS A 59 2.86 4.72 1.02
N ILE A 60 3.65 4.13 0.14
CA ILE A 60 3.24 3.77 -1.21
C ILE A 60 3.27 2.25 -1.30
N PHE A 61 2.09 1.67 -1.44
CA PHE A 61 1.92 0.25 -1.65
C PHE A 61 1.29 -0.01 -3.01
N GLU A 62 1.60 -1.16 -3.60
CA GLU A 62 1.00 -1.69 -4.80
C GLU A 62 0.40 -3.04 -4.44
N TYR A 63 -0.90 -3.23 -4.61
CA TYR A 63 -1.56 -4.50 -4.33
C TYR A 63 -2.42 -4.94 -5.49
N GLU A 64 -2.55 -6.24 -5.65
CA GLU A 64 -3.44 -6.83 -6.66
C GLU A 64 -4.88 -6.63 -6.22
N ILE A 65 -5.69 -6.14 -7.16
CA ILE A 65 -7.14 -6.10 -7.00
C ILE A 65 -7.69 -7.26 -7.82
N ASP A 66 -8.36 -8.19 -7.13
CA ASP A 66 -9.11 -9.22 -7.83
C ASP A 66 -10.26 -8.53 -8.59
N HIS A 67 -10.49 -8.95 -9.83
CA HIS A 67 -11.45 -8.33 -10.74
C HIS A 67 -12.91 -8.70 -10.35
N GLU A 68 -13.20 -8.71 -9.05
CA GLU A 68 -14.52 -8.95 -8.45
C GLU A 68 -15.11 -7.72 -7.73
N ASP A 69 -14.52 -6.53 -7.91
CA ASP A 69 -15.19 -5.26 -7.56
C ASP A 69 -15.92 -4.70 -8.80
N ASN A 70 -16.89 -5.46 -9.30
CA ASN A 70 -17.92 -4.98 -10.22
C ASN A 70 -19.29 -5.52 -9.79
N ARG A 71 -19.54 -5.52 -8.48
CA ARG A 71 -20.89 -5.65 -7.94
C ARG A 71 -21.18 -4.42 -7.09
N ASP A 72 -22.22 -3.71 -7.52
CA ASP A 72 -22.89 -2.55 -6.95
C ASP A 72 -22.28 -1.16 -7.23
N GLU A 73 -22.85 -0.44 -8.19
CA GLU A 73 -24.10 0.26 -7.87
C GLU A 73 -25.15 0.14 -8.99
N PRO A 74 -26.44 0.02 -8.62
CA PRO A 74 -27.58 -0.06 -9.51
C PRO A 74 -28.10 1.31 -9.93
N ASN A 75 -28.89 1.28 -11.02
CA ASN A 75 -29.90 2.25 -11.49
C ASN A 75 -29.56 2.97 -12.81
#